data_AF-A0A7V8VFM4-F1
#
_entry.id   AF-A0A7V8VFM4-F1
#
_cell.length_a   1.000
_cell.length_b   1.000
_cell.length_c   1.000
_cell.angle_alpha   90.00
_cell.angle_beta   90.00
_cell.angle_gamma   90.00
#
_symmetry.space_group_name_H-M   'P 1'
#
loop_
_entity.id
_entity.type
_entity.pdbx_description
1 polymer ?
#
loop_
_entity_poly.entity_id
_entity_poly.type
_entity_poly.pdbx_seq_one_letter_code
_entity_poly.pdbx_strand_id
1 'polypeptide(L)'
;MNTSLYVTPAAPITLPEPNPARDSVELLRQMLQVQQEQLHLMKVQLAAQDHVARCRAFLQRWEGDYPDLGAACKRALPLLERAYVHLLREMAEQIGNMEADEVCDEFWLSEFIDRYGMRLSQLGNIVSQVAPLAEAANTASGNGGN
;
A
#
# COMPACT_ATOMS: atom_id res chain seq x y z
N MET A 1 -26.59 28.29 -73.88
CA MET A 1 -27.10 27.16 -73.07
C MET A 1 -26.75 25.89 -73.82
N ASN A 2 -25.97 24.89 -73.37
CA ASN A 2 -25.28 24.56 -72.12
C ASN A 2 -24.05 23.73 -72.53
N THR A 3 -22.91 23.83 -71.84
CA THR A 3 -21.79 22.88 -72.01
C THR A 3 -21.49 22.17 -70.70
N SER A 4 -21.47 20.85 -70.79
CA SER A 4 -21.51 19.88 -69.70
C SER A 4 -20.25 19.86 -68.82
N LEU A 5 -20.46 19.85 -67.51
CA LEU A 5 -19.46 19.50 -66.49
C LEU A 5 -19.22 17.99 -66.53
N TYR A 6 -18.00 17.57 -66.86
CA TYR A 6 -17.56 16.18 -66.64
C TYR A 6 -17.21 15.99 -65.17
N VAL A 7 -17.94 15.13 -64.48
CA VAL A 7 -17.64 14.70 -63.11
C VAL A 7 -16.76 13.45 -63.19
N THR A 8 -15.53 13.55 -62.71
CA THR A 8 -14.65 12.39 -62.49
C THR A 8 -15.10 11.68 -61.20
N PRO A 9 -15.43 10.37 -61.22
CA PRO A 9 -15.81 9.67 -60.01
C PRO A 9 -14.59 9.52 -59.08
N ALA A 10 -14.78 9.83 -57.80
CA ALA A 10 -13.79 9.66 -56.75
C ALA A 10 -13.44 8.17 -56.58
N ALA A 11 -12.14 7.88 -56.39
CA ALA A 11 -11.67 6.52 -56.12
C ALA A 11 -12.32 5.96 -54.83
N PRO A 12 -12.73 4.68 -54.80
CA PRO A 12 -13.35 4.10 -53.63
C PRO A 12 -12.35 4.07 -52.47
N ILE A 13 -12.74 4.66 -51.34
CA ILE A 13 -12.03 4.58 -50.07
C ILE A 13 -12.18 3.14 -49.56
N THR A 14 -11.11 2.34 -49.59
CA THR A 14 -11.10 1.03 -48.93
C THR A 14 -11.02 1.26 -47.43
N LEU A 15 -12.15 1.15 -46.74
CA LEU A 15 -12.17 1.05 -45.28
C LEU A 15 -11.40 -0.22 -44.87
N PRO A 16 -10.54 -0.17 -43.85
CA PRO A 16 -9.88 -1.36 -43.35
C PRO A 16 -10.95 -2.35 -42.87
N GLU A 17 -10.98 -3.55 -43.46
CA GLU A 17 -11.88 -4.59 -42.99
C GLU A 17 -11.58 -4.94 -41.53
N PRO A 18 -12.60 -5.13 -40.67
CA PRO A 18 -12.40 -5.64 -39.33
C PRO A 18 -11.76 -7.02 -39.44
N ASN A 19 -10.53 -7.15 -38.93
CA ASN A 19 -9.82 -8.41 -38.93
C ASN A 19 -10.04 -9.09 -37.58
N PRO A 20 -10.98 -10.04 -37.45
CA PRO A 20 -11.31 -10.67 -36.17
C PRO A 20 -10.13 -11.43 -35.57
N ALA A 21 -9.15 -11.83 -36.39
CA ALA A 21 -7.90 -12.43 -35.90
C ALA A 21 -7.01 -11.40 -35.18
N ARG A 22 -7.02 -10.14 -35.61
CA ARG A 22 -6.30 -9.05 -34.94
C ARG A 22 -6.97 -8.67 -33.63
N ASP A 23 -8.29 -8.54 -33.65
CA ASP A 23 -9.09 -8.20 -32.47
C ASP A 23 -9.00 -9.29 -31.38
N SER A 24 -9.01 -10.57 -31.78
CA SER A 24 -8.79 -11.68 -30.85
C SER A 24 -7.37 -11.71 -30.28
N VAL A 25 -6.35 -11.41 -31.07
CA VAL A 25 -4.97 -11.27 -30.55
C VAL A 25 -4.85 -10.11 -29.58
N GLU A 26 -5.53 -8.99 -29.83
CA GLU A 26 -5.54 -7.84 -28.94
C GLU A 26 -6.28 -8.15 -27.62
N LEU A 27 -7.43 -8.83 -27.70
CA LEU A 27 -8.16 -9.30 -26.53
C LEU A 27 -7.32 -10.29 -25.69
N LEU A 28 -6.63 -11.22 -26.34
CA LEU A 28 -5.71 -12.16 -25.66
C LEU A 28 -4.55 -11.45 -24.97
N ARG A 29 -4.01 -10.38 -25.58
CA ARG A 29 -2.96 -9.55 -24.96
C ARG A 29 -3.50 -8.80 -23.74
N GLN A 30 -4.68 -8.20 -23.83
CA GLN A 30 -5.32 -7.55 -22.68
C GLN A 30 -5.62 -8.55 -21.57
N MET A 31 -6.11 -9.74 -21.90
CA MET A 31 -6.36 -10.80 -20.92
C MET A 31 -5.06 -11.24 -20.24
N LEU A 32 -3.97 -11.39 -20.99
CA LEU A 32 -2.65 -11.73 -20.46
C LEU A 32 -2.13 -10.63 -19.52
N GLN A 33 -2.31 -9.35 -19.86
CA GLN A 33 -1.95 -8.23 -18.99
C GLN A 33 -2.72 -8.27 -17.66
N VAL A 34 -4.04 -8.48 -17.72
CA VAL A 34 -4.87 -8.61 -16.51
C VAL A 34 -4.45 -9.82 -15.68
N GLN A 35 -4.13 -10.95 -16.30
CA GLN A 35 -3.64 -12.14 -15.59
C GLN A 35 -2.29 -11.90 -14.92
N GLN A 36 -1.38 -11.18 -15.57
CA GLN A 36 -0.09 -10.81 -14.98
C GLN A 36 -0.28 -9.92 -13.76
N GLU A 37 -1.18 -8.93 -13.84
CA GLU A 37 -1.52 -8.04 -12.73
C GLU A 37 -2.16 -8.81 -11.57
N GLN A 38 -3.10 -9.72 -11.86
CA GLN A 38 -3.71 -10.59 -10.85
C GLN A 38 -2.66 -11.47 -10.15
N LEU A 39 -1.74 -12.05 -10.91
CA LEU A 39 -0.66 -12.87 -10.36
C LEU A 39 0.26 -12.03 -9.47
N HIS A 40 0.56 -10.80 -9.88
CA HIS A 40 1.33 -9.85 -9.07
C HIS A 40 0.63 -9.57 -7.73
N LEU A 41 -0.67 -9.22 -7.74
CA LEU A 41 -1.44 -8.97 -6.53
C LEU A 41 -1.53 -10.21 -5.62
N MET A 42 -1.72 -11.40 -6.19
CA MET A 42 -1.72 -12.66 -5.42
C MET A 42 -0.37 -12.93 -4.75
N LYS A 43 0.75 -12.65 -5.43
CA LYS A 43 2.10 -12.77 -4.83
C LYS A 43 2.29 -11.82 -3.66
N VAL A 44 1.84 -10.58 -3.79
CA VAL A 44 1.88 -9.57 -2.71
C VAL A 44 1.04 -10.02 -1.52
N GLN A 45 -0.17 -10.53 -1.77
CA GLN A 45 -1.04 -11.05 -0.71
C GLN A 45 -0.44 -12.25 0.00
N LEU A 46 0.19 -13.19 -0.72
CA LEU A 46 0.84 -14.36 -0.14
C LEU A 46 1.99 -13.95 0.79
N ALA A 47 2.79 -12.96 0.39
CA ALA A 47 3.88 -12.44 1.23
C ALA A 47 3.37 -11.82 2.53
N ALA A 48 2.25 -11.09 2.48
CA ALA A 48 1.61 -10.55 3.68
C ALA A 48 1.07 -11.65 4.60
N GLN A 49 0.43 -12.69 4.04
CA GLN A 49 -0.07 -13.83 4.81
C GLN A 49 1.04 -14.65 5.47
N ASP A 50 2.17 -14.86 4.78
CA ASP A 50 3.32 -15.56 5.34
C ASP A 50 3.88 -14.84 6.57
N HIS A 51 3.91 -13.51 6.55
CA HIS A 51 4.35 -12.71 7.69
C HIS A 51 3.46 -12.93 8.92
N VAL A 52 2.13 -12.89 8.77
CA VAL A 52 1.18 -13.15 9.87
C VAL A 52 1.27 -14.59 10.37
N ALA A 53 1.43 -15.56 9.47
CA ALA A 53 1.59 -16.97 9.84
C ALA A 53 2.85 -17.19 10.69
N ARG A 54 3.97 -16.54 10.36
CA ARG A 54 5.21 -16.57 11.14
C ARG A 54 5.04 -15.94 12.52
N CYS A 55 4.35 -14.81 12.62
CA CYS A 55 4.02 -14.19 13.91
C CYS A 55 3.15 -15.10 14.78
N ARG A 56 2.18 -15.81 14.19
CA ARG A 56 1.36 -16.78 14.91
C ARG A 56 2.21 -17.94 15.45
N ALA A 57 3.07 -18.52 14.62
CA ALA A 57 3.97 -19.59 15.04
C ALA A 57 4.93 -19.13 16.16
N PHE A 58 5.39 -17.88 16.11
CA PHE A 58 6.19 -17.28 17.18
C PHE A 58 5.42 -17.21 18.50
N LEU A 59 4.18 -16.72 18.50
CA LEU A 59 3.36 -16.65 19.71
C LEU A 59 3.09 -18.05 20.30
N GLN A 60 2.74 -19.03 19.46
CA GLN A 60 2.52 -20.41 19.90
C GLN A 60 3.78 -21.04 20.50
N ARG A 61 4.95 -20.76 19.92
CA ARG A 61 6.23 -21.26 20.43
C ARG A 61 6.52 -20.80 21.86
N TRP A 62 6.09 -19.60 22.22
CA TRP A 62 6.38 -18.96 23.51
C TRP A 62 5.17 -18.93 24.46
N GLU A 63 4.06 -19.58 24.11
CA GLU A 63 2.83 -19.58 24.89
C GLU A 63 3.02 -20.15 26.31
N GLY A 64 3.91 -21.15 26.47
CA GLY A 64 4.21 -21.75 27.78
C GLY A 64 4.89 -20.79 28.75
N ASP A 65 5.76 -19.90 28.25
CA ASP A 65 6.50 -18.95 29.08
C ASP A 65 5.77 -17.59 29.20
N TYR A 66 5.02 -17.21 28.15
CA TYR A 66 4.35 -15.92 28.03
C TYR A 66 2.91 -16.06 27.48
N PRO A 67 1.98 -16.66 28.25
CA PRO A 67 0.63 -16.99 27.76
C PRO A 67 -0.19 -15.76 27.34
N ASP A 68 0.05 -14.60 27.97
CA ASP A 68 -0.69 -13.36 27.72
C ASP A 68 -0.03 -12.43 26.70
N LEU A 69 1.09 -12.83 26.07
CA LEU A 69 1.87 -11.94 25.20
C LEU A 69 1.01 -11.38 24.05
N GLY A 70 0.23 -12.23 23.38
CA GLY A 70 -0.67 -11.80 22.31
C GLY A 70 -1.72 -10.79 22.80
N ALA A 71 -2.32 -11.03 23.97
CA ALA A 71 -3.28 -10.11 24.57
C ALA A 71 -2.64 -8.79 25.04
N ALA A 72 -1.40 -8.84 25.52
CA ALA A 72 -0.62 -7.67 25.87
C ALA A 72 -0.29 -6.82 24.63
N CYS A 73 0.17 -7.43 23.53
CA CYS A 73 0.39 -6.75 22.26
C CYS A 73 -0.88 -6.06 21.75
N LYS A 74 -2.04 -6.73 21.80
CA LYS A 74 -3.33 -6.13 21.43
C LYS A 74 -3.69 -4.91 22.29
N ARG A 75 -3.44 -4.97 23.60
CA ARG A 75 -3.72 -3.85 24.51
C ARG A 75 -2.73 -2.69 24.33
N ALA A 76 -1.47 -3.00 24.06
CA ALA A 76 -0.41 -2.01 23.90
C ALA A 76 -0.49 -1.27 22.56
N LEU A 77 -0.83 -1.97 21.47
CA LEU A 77 -0.86 -1.42 20.12
C LEU A 77 -1.64 -0.09 20.00
N PRO A 78 -2.90 0.05 20.44
CA PRO A 78 -3.62 1.31 20.30
C PRO A 78 -3.01 2.45 21.11
N LEU A 79 -2.33 2.15 22.23
CA LEU A 79 -1.61 3.16 23.01
C LEU A 79 -0.34 3.63 22.29
N LEU A 80 0.38 2.70 21.67
CA LEU A 80 1.57 3.00 20.87
C LEU A 80 1.21 3.80 19.61
N GLU A 81 0.14 3.41 18.91
CA GLU A 81 -0.39 4.16 17.76
C GLU A 81 -0.82 5.56 18.16
N ARG A 82 -1.50 5.71 19.30
CA ARG A 82 -1.88 7.03 19.83
C ARG A 82 -0.66 7.89 20.14
N ALA A 83 0.39 7.32 20.73
CA ALA A 83 1.64 8.04 20.98
C ALA A 83 2.33 8.46 19.66
N TYR A 84 2.31 7.58 18.64
CA TYR A 84 2.87 7.87 17.32
C TYR A 84 2.13 9.02 16.63
N VAL A 85 0.80 8.98 16.63
CA VAL A 85 -0.04 10.05 16.09
C VAL A 85 0.15 11.35 16.87
N HIS A 86 0.32 11.29 18.19
CA HIS A 86 0.60 12.47 19.01
C HIS A 86 1.93 13.13 18.59
N LEU A 87 3.00 12.35 18.41
CA LEU A 87 4.28 12.86 17.97
C LEU A 87 4.20 13.50 16.58
N LEU A 88 3.50 12.86 15.64
CA LEU A 88 3.26 13.42 14.30
C LEU A 88 2.48 14.74 14.37
N ARG A 89 1.51 14.84 15.27
CA ARG A 89 0.75 16.07 15.48
C ARG A 89 1.62 17.18 16.01
N GLU A 90 2.44 16.92 17.03
CA GLU A 90 3.39 17.91 17.57
C GLU A 90 4.34 18.43 16.49
N MET A 91 4.88 17.53 15.66
CA MET A 91 5.71 17.87 14.50
C MET A 91 4.98 18.76 13.50
N ALA A 92 3.75 18.38 13.12
CA ALA A 92 2.95 19.11 12.15
C ALA A 92 2.54 20.50 12.66
N GLU A 93 2.21 20.61 13.96
CA GLU A 93 1.93 21.90 14.61
C GLU A 93 3.18 22.78 14.66
N GLN A 94 4.36 22.21 14.91
CA GLN A 94 5.60 22.98 14.92
C GLN A 94 5.92 23.54 13.52
N ILE A 95 5.79 22.73 12.46
CA ILE A 95 6.00 23.18 11.07
C ILE A 95 4.92 24.19 10.65
N GLY A 96 3.65 23.93 10.99
CA GLY A 96 2.52 24.74 10.55
C GLY A 96 2.47 26.15 11.14
N ASN A 97 3.23 26.41 12.22
CA ASN A 97 3.34 27.72 12.85
C ASN A 97 4.51 28.56 12.32
N MET A 98 5.26 28.07 11.33
CA MET A 98 6.45 28.74 10.79
C MET A 98 6.20 29.28 9.39
N GLU A 99 6.91 30.36 9.05
CA GLU A 99 6.90 30.90 7.69
C GLU A 99 7.67 29.98 6.74
N ALA A 100 7.30 29.98 5.45
CA ALA A 100 7.89 29.05 4.47
C ALA A 100 9.42 29.20 4.34
N ASP A 101 9.95 30.43 4.49
CA ASP A 101 11.38 30.70 4.44
C ASP A 101 12.15 30.17 5.66
N GLU A 102 11.52 30.11 6.85
CA GLU A 102 12.14 29.54 8.06
C GLU A 102 12.24 28.01 7.98
N VAL A 103 11.25 27.35 7.38
CA VAL A 103 11.26 25.88 7.17
C VAL A 103 12.36 25.45 6.20
N CYS A 104 12.76 26.35 5.29
CA CYS A 104 13.85 26.12 4.34
C CYS A 104 15.24 26.42 4.92
N ASP A 105 15.34 26.92 6.15
CA ASP A 105 16.62 27.11 6.84
C ASP A 105 17.23 25.74 7.23
N GLU A 106 18.39 25.44 6.67
CA GLU A 106 19.14 24.21 6.91
C GLU A 106 19.42 23.97 8.40
N PHE A 107 19.68 25.04 9.17
CA PHE A 107 19.92 24.91 10.61
C PHE A 107 18.65 24.46 11.34
N TRP A 108 17.51 25.09 11.04
CA TRP A 108 16.25 24.71 11.64
C TRP A 108 15.83 23.29 11.24
N LEU A 109 15.98 22.94 9.96
CA LEU A 109 15.67 21.61 9.47
C LEU A 109 16.53 20.55 10.14
N SER A 110 17.83 20.82 10.33
CA SER A 110 18.75 19.91 11.02
C SER A 110 18.35 19.68 12.48
N GLU A 111 18.05 20.74 13.22
CA GLU A 111 17.56 20.67 14.61
C GLU A 111 16.21 19.95 14.71
N PHE A 112 15.30 20.19 13.76
CA PHE A 112 14.01 19.50 13.69
C PHE A 112 14.19 18.00 13.46
N ILE A 113 15.05 17.61 12.51
CA ILE A 113 15.36 16.20 12.24
C ILE A 113 16.04 15.55 13.45
N ASP A 114 16.97 16.22 14.13
CA ASP A 114 17.63 15.66 15.31
C ASP A 114 16.63 15.44 16.46
N ARG A 115 15.75 16.41 16.70
CA ARG A 115 14.73 16.34 17.76
C ARG A 115 13.68 15.25 17.54
N TYR A 116 13.17 15.11 16.32
CA TYR A 116 12.03 14.24 16.02
C TYR A 116 12.39 12.95 15.28
N GLY A 117 13.42 12.96 14.44
CA GLY A 117 13.75 11.87 13.53
C GLY A 117 13.98 10.54 14.24
N MET A 118 14.81 10.55 15.29
CA MET A 118 15.09 9.33 16.06
C MET A 118 13.84 8.79 16.77
N ARG A 119 13.08 9.67 17.44
CA ARG A 119 11.88 9.27 18.20
C ARG A 119 10.79 8.72 17.28
N LEU A 120 10.57 9.38 16.14
CA LEU A 120 9.58 8.95 15.14
C LEU A 120 9.96 7.60 14.53
N SER A 121 11.23 7.45 14.13
CA SER A 121 11.74 6.18 13.59
C SER A 121 11.60 5.04 14.59
N GLN A 122 12.04 5.24 15.83
CA GLN A 122 11.97 4.23 16.88
C GLN A 122 10.53 3.83 17.19
N LEU A 123 9.63 4.81 17.37
CA LEU A 123 8.24 4.52 17.71
C LEU A 123 7.52 3.83 16.54
N GLY A 124 7.77 4.27 15.31
CA GLY A 124 7.26 3.59 14.10
C GLY A 124 7.76 2.15 13.99
N ASN A 125 9.03 1.90 14.29
CA ASN A 125 9.62 0.55 14.31
C ASN A 125 9.02 -0.34 15.40
N ILE A 126 8.68 0.21 16.57
CA ILE A 126 8.02 -0.55 17.64
C ILE A 126 6.60 -0.91 17.19
N VAL A 127 5.84 0.05 16.67
CA VAL A 127 4.48 -0.20 16.15
C VAL A 127 4.51 -1.26 15.05
N SER A 128 5.44 -1.17 14.10
CA SER A 128 5.54 -2.13 12.98
C SER A 128 5.91 -3.55 13.42
N GLN A 129 6.62 -3.71 14.55
CA GLN A 129 6.93 -5.02 15.14
C GLN A 129 5.77 -5.58 15.97
N VAL A 130 5.06 -4.71 16.70
CA VAL A 130 3.97 -5.12 17.61
C VAL A 130 2.67 -5.37 16.85
N ALA A 131 2.39 -4.64 15.77
CA ALA A 131 1.13 -4.76 15.02
C ALA A 131 0.88 -6.17 14.44
N PRO A 132 1.85 -6.81 13.75
CA PRO A 132 1.66 -8.17 13.23
C PRO A 132 1.45 -9.21 14.34
N LEU A 133 2.07 -9.01 15.52
CA LEU A 133 1.87 -9.88 16.68
C LEU A 133 0.46 -9.73 17.27
N ALA A 134 -0.04 -8.49 17.37
CA ALA A 134 -1.41 -8.22 17.81
C ALA A 134 -2.45 -8.80 16.84
N GLU A 135 -2.21 -8.69 15.53
CA GLU A 135 -3.06 -9.25 14.47
C GLU A 135 -3.06 -10.79 14.49
N ALA A 136 -1.87 -11.41 14.55
CA ALA A 136 -1.75 -12.86 14.64
C ALA A 136 -2.50 -13.41 15.87
N ALA A 137 -2.45 -12.70 17.00
CA ALA A 137 -3.21 -13.05 18.19
C ALA A 137 -4.74 -12.93 18.01
N ASN A 138 -5.27 -12.08 17.12
CA ASN A 138 -6.71 -12.01 16.82
C ASN A 138 -7.20 -13.27 16.10
N THR A 139 -6.40 -13.76 15.16
CA THR A 139 -6.73 -14.96 14.39
C THR A 139 -6.65 -16.25 15.22
N ALA A 140 -5.78 -16.30 16.23
CA ALA A 140 -5.66 -17.45 17.12
C ALA A 140 -6.87 -17.58 18.08
N SER A 141 -7.36 -16.46 18.63
CA SER A 141 -8.52 -16.46 19.53
C SER A 141 -9.84 -16.79 18.82
N GLY A 142 -9.94 -16.56 17.50
CA GLY A 142 -11.15 -16.78 16.71
C GLY A 142 -11.39 -18.22 16.24
N ASN A 143 -10.42 -19.13 16.40
CA ASN A 143 -10.51 -20.50 15.89
C ASN A 143 -10.86 -21.55 16.98
N GLY A 144 -11.30 -21.08 18.17
CA GLY A 144 -11.67 -21.93 19.32
C GLY A 144 -13.17 -22.15 19.50
N GLY A 145 -14.00 -21.83 18.51
CA GLY A 145 -15.45 -21.95 18.62
C GLY A 145 -16.15 -22.10 17.27
N ASN A 146 -16.04 -23.28 16.66
CA ASN A 146 -17.15 -24.11 16.15
C ASN A 146 -16.60 -25.41 15.55
#